data_AF-K1SII5-F1
#
_entry.id   AF-K1SII5-F1
#
_cell.length_a   1.000
_cell.length_b   1.000
_cell.length_c   1.000
_cell.angle_alpha   90.00
_cell.angle_beta   90.00
_cell.angle_gamma   90.00
#
_symmetry.space_group_name_H-M   'P 1'
#
loop_
_entity.id
_entity.type
_entity.pdbx_description
1 polymer ?
#
loop_
_entity_poly.entity_id
_entity_poly.type
_entity_poly.pdbx_seq_one_letter_code
_entity_poly.pdbx_strand_id
1 'polypeptide(L)'
;MREKELIVYRDFEDGELLYDMAFLMSHYDDEYYNTEDMAALFYECIHDLIDLAGNYGFHGNLWHCYLANLLVNNENSYSCGCEIRGEIAGSINDAALHDICIFKEFYDFDFAPMMEILKVPEFSLIENYASSMQESKVYNKRICARICELAEKFCADGTA
;
A
#
# COMPACT_ATOMS: atom_id res chain seq x y z
N MET A 1 -4.12 -9.32 -9.31
CA MET A 1 -2.91 -8.59 -8.87
C MET A 1 -1.73 -9.55 -8.83
N ARG A 2 -0.49 -9.03 -8.78
CA ARG A 2 0.76 -9.80 -8.93
C ARG A 2 1.60 -9.85 -7.64
N GLU A 3 0.98 -9.76 -6.47
CA GLU A 3 1.65 -9.80 -5.16
C GLU A 3 2.51 -11.05 -4.95
N LYS A 4 2.11 -12.19 -5.54
CA LYS A 4 2.85 -13.46 -5.45
C LYS A 4 4.12 -13.50 -6.30
N GLU A 5 4.32 -12.52 -7.17
CA GLU A 5 5.51 -12.38 -8.02
C GLU A 5 6.63 -11.58 -7.34
N LEU A 6 6.39 -11.01 -6.15
CA LEU A 6 7.40 -10.25 -5.40
C LEU A 6 8.61 -11.12 -5.02
N ILE A 7 9.82 -10.60 -5.28
CA ILE A 7 11.10 -11.32 -5.14
C ILE A 7 11.88 -10.85 -3.91
N VAL A 8 12.11 -9.55 -3.81
CA VAL A 8 12.94 -8.87 -2.80
C VAL A 8 12.06 -8.28 -1.69
N TYR A 9 11.02 -7.53 -2.07
CA TYR A 9 10.07 -6.93 -1.14
C TYR A 9 8.95 -7.92 -0.84
N ARG A 10 9.23 -8.87 0.05
CA ARG A 10 8.32 -9.96 0.43
C ARG A 10 8.34 -10.19 1.94
N ASP A 11 7.46 -11.07 2.41
CA ASP A 11 7.37 -11.52 3.80
C ASP A 11 7.19 -10.35 4.79
N PHE A 12 6.26 -9.43 4.47
CA PHE A 12 5.94 -8.25 5.27
C PHE A 12 5.33 -8.61 6.63
N GLU A 13 5.76 -7.92 7.69
CA GLU A 13 5.19 -8.07 9.03
C GLU A 13 3.71 -7.67 9.08
N ASP A 14 3.37 -6.53 8.49
CA ASP A 14 1.98 -6.02 8.37
C ASP A 14 1.39 -6.29 6.97
N GLY A 15 1.66 -7.47 6.40
CA GLY A 15 1.32 -7.80 5.01
C GLY A 15 -0.11 -8.26 4.75
N GLU A 16 -0.89 -8.58 5.79
CA GLU A 16 -2.24 -9.16 5.64
C GLU A 16 -3.17 -8.27 4.81
N LEU A 17 -3.20 -6.97 5.13
CA LEU A 17 -3.99 -5.98 4.39
C LEU A 17 -3.63 -5.89 2.90
N LEU A 18 -2.35 -6.04 2.53
CA LEU A 18 -1.92 -6.09 1.12
C LEU A 18 -2.55 -7.31 0.42
N TYR A 19 -2.54 -8.48 1.06
CA TYR A 19 -3.08 -9.70 0.47
C TYR A 19 -4.60 -9.65 0.33
N ASP A 20 -5.31 -9.11 1.32
CA ASP A 20 -6.76 -8.95 1.27
C ASP A 20 -7.17 -7.96 0.17
N MET A 21 -6.48 -6.82 0.07
CA MET A 21 -6.70 -5.86 -1.01
C MET A 21 -6.34 -6.44 -2.39
N ALA A 22 -5.24 -7.19 -2.50
CA ALA A 22 -4.86 -7.85 -3.75
C ALA A 22 -5.90 -8.90 -4.19
N PHE A 23 -6.47 -9.62 -3.23
CA PHE A 23 -7.58 -10.55 -3.46
C PHE A 23 -8.83 -9.81 -3.96
N LEU A 24 -9.26 -8.75 -3.26
CA LEU A 24 -10.39 -7.92 -3.67
C LEU A 24 -10.20 -7.37 -5.09
N MET A 25 -9.06 -6.74 -5.37
CA MET A 25 -8.72 -6.19 -6.69
C MET A 25 -8.75 -7.24 -7.81
N SER A 26 -8.54 -8.52 -7.49
CA SER A 26 -8.55 -9.62 -8.47
C SER A 26 -9.91 -10.26 -8.67
N HIS A 27 -10.85 -10.09 -7.73
CA HIS A 27 -12.07 -10.89 -7.65
C HIS A 27 -13.35 -10.10 -7.38
N TYR A 28 -13.31 -8.78 -7.26
CA TYR A 28 -14.49 -7.97 -6.92
C TYR A 28 -15.64 -8.06 -7.94
N ASP A 29 -15.37 -8.42 -9.20
CA ASP A 29 -16.38 -8.61 -10.25
C ASP A 29 -16.66 -10.07 -10.60
N ASP A 30 -16.08 -11.01 -9.85
CA ASP A 30 -16.18 -12.44 -10.12
C ASP A 30 -17.50 -13.01 -9.56
N GLU A 31 -18.33 -13.56 -10.45
CA GLU A 31 -19.64 -14.15 -10.11
C GLU A 31 -19.55 -15.33 -9.12
N TYR A 32 -18.37 -15.91 -8.93
CA TYR A 32 -18.15 -17.00 -7.97
C TYR A 32 -18.25 -16.54 -6.52
N TYR A 33 -17.85 -15.30 -6.21
CA TYR A 33 -17.79 -14.80 -4.84
C TYR A 33 -19.07 -14.06 -4.45
N ASN A 34 -19.43 -14.18 -3.16
CA ASN A 34 -20.58 -13.47 -2.63
C ASN A 34 -20.24 -11.98 -2.46
N THR A 35 -21.05 -11.11 -3.06
CA THR A 35 -20.83 -9.65 -3.02
C THR A 35 -20.87 -9.06 -1.61
N GLU A 36 -21.71 -9.59 -0.71
CA GLU A 36 -21.78 -9.12 0.69
C GLU A 36 -20.51 -9.47 1.45
N ASP A 37 -19.97 -10.68 1.28
CA ASP A 37 -18.71 -11.10 1.88
C ASP A 37 -17.53 -10.25 1.37
N MET A 38 -17.51 -9.97 0.06
CA MET A 38 -16.50 -9.10 -0.56
C MET A 38 -16.60 -7.66 -0.06
N ALA A 39 -17.81 -7.13 0.08
CA ALA A 39 -18.03 -5.81 0.65
C ALA A 39 -17.61 -5.75 2.12
N ALA A 40 -17.90 -6.79 2.92
CA ALA A 40 -17.47 -6.88 4.30
C ALA A 40 -15.94 -6.88 4.42
N LEU A 41 -15.24 -7.70 3.63
CA LEU A 41 -13.78 -7.70 3.57
C LEU A 41 -13.22 -6.33 3.18
N PHE A 42 -13.88 -5.63 2.24
CA PHE A 42 -13.45 -4.30 1.84
C PHE A 42 -13.63 -3.26 2.96
N TYR A 43 -14.69 -3.36 3.78
CA TYR A 43 -14.85 -2.52 4.96
C TYR A 43 -13.81 -2.83 6.06
N GLU A 44 -13.42 -4.09 6.25
CA GLU A 44 -12.30 -4.45 7.14
C GLU A 44 -11.00 -3.79 6.65
N CYS A 45 -10.71 -3.83 5.35
CA CYS A 45 -9.55 -3.15 4.79
C CYS A 45 -9.59 -1.62 5.04
N ILE A 46 -10.75 -0.98 4.92
CA ILE A 46 -10.92 0.44 5.22
C ILE A 46 -10.66 0.71 6.71
N HIS A 47 -11.18 -0.15 7.59
CA HIS A 47 -10.96 -0.04 9.04
C HIS A 47 -9.47 -0.11 9.37
N ASP A 48 -8.76 -1.11 8.85
CA ASP A 48 -7.33 -1.29 9.07
C ASP A 48 -6.52 -0.09 8.59
N LEU A 49 -6.86 0.46 7.42
CA LEU A 49 -6.21 1.67 6.89
C LEU A 49 -6.40 2.87 7.82
N ILE A 50 -7.60 3.06 8.38
CA ILE A 50 -7.88 4.14 9.33
C ILE A 50 -7.14 3.92 10.65
N ASP A 51 -7.09 2.69 11.15
CA ASP A 51 -6.38 2.34 12.39
C ASP A 51 -4.87 2.55 12.24
N LEU A 52 -4.29 2.14 11.11
CA LEU A 52 -2.90 2.44 10.75
C LEU A 52 -2.67 3.95 10.67
N ALA A 53 -3.57 4.71 10.05
CA ALA A 53 -3.46 6.17 10.01
C ALA A 53 -3.49 6.79 11.41
N GLY A 54 -4.34 6.31 12.32
CA GLY A 54 -4.39 6.76 13.71
C GLY A 54 -3.13 6.42 14.50
N ASN A 55 -2.51 5.27 14.24
CA ASN A 55 -1.29 4.84 14.94
C ASN A 55 -0.03 5.51 14.38
N TYR A 56 0.08 5.61 13.05
CA TYR A 56 1.27 6.08 12.33
C TYR A 56 1.21 7.55 11.93
N GLY A 57 0.04 8.18 12.04
CA GLY A 57 -0.18 9.60 11.72
C GLY A 57 -0.38 9.88 10.24
N PHE A 58 -0.70 8.88 9.43
CA PHE A 58 -0.88 9.04 7.99
C PHE A 58 -2.04 9.98 7.64
N HIS A 59 -1.89 10.65 6.50
CA HIS A 59 -2.86 11.56 5.92
C HIS A 59 -2.76 11.54 4.38
N GLY A 60 -3.79 12.01 3.69
CA GLY A 60 -3.89 11.88 2.23
C GLY A 60 -4.44 10.52 1.84
N ASN A 61 -3.90 9.90 0.80
CA ASN A 61 -4.34 8.57 0.37
C ASN A 61 -3.75 7.49 1.29
N LEU A 62 -4.59 6.89 2.13
CA LEU A 62 -4.14 5.93 3.14
C LEU A 62 -3.62 4.62 2.54
N TRP A 63 -4.20 4.17 1.44
CA TRP A 63 -3.71 2.99 0.72
C TRP A 63 -2.28 3.19 0.24
N HIS A 64 -2.00 4.35 -0.37
CA HIS A 64 -0.66 4.73 -0.79
C HIS A 64 0.30 4.86 0.40
N CYS A 65 -0.11 5.49 1.50
CA CYS A 65 0.71 5.57 2.72
C CYS A 65 1.05 4.18 3.27
N TYR A 66 0.08 3.26 3.29
CA TYR A 66 0.31 1.87 3.71
C TYR A 66 1.33 1.17 2.82
N LEU A 67 1.20 1.24 1.49
CA LEU A 67 2.17 0.63 0.58
C LEU A 67 3.57 1.23 0.73
N ALA A 68 3.69 2.55 0.89
CA ALA A 68 4.97 3.20 1.20
C ALA A 68 5.56 2.68 2.51
N ASN A 69 4.72 2.50 3.53
CA ASN A 69 5.13 1.96 4.82
C ASN A 69 5.68 0.53 4.71
N LEU A 70 5.05 -0.33 3.90
CA LEU A 70 5.56 -1.68 3.64
C LEU A 70 6.98 -1.65 3.05
N LEU A 71 7.22 -0.79 2.06
CA LEU A 71 8.54 -0.67 1.43
C LEU A 71 9.60 -0.13 2.38
N VAL A 72 9.25 0.87 3.21
CA VAL A 72 10.18 1.53 4.13
C VAL A 72 10.59 0.61 5.29
N ASN A 73 9.67 -0.21 5.81
CA ASN A 73 9.96 -1.11 6.93
C ASN A 73 10.51 -2.48 6.49
N ASN A 74 10.58 -2.77 5.19
CA ASN A 74 11.11 -4.03 4.69
C ASN A 74 12.65 -3.98 4.58
N GLU A 75 13.32 -4.42 5.65
CA GLU A 75 14.76 -4.63 5.65
C GLU A 75 15.11 -5.94 4.91
N ASN A 76 15.73 -5.81 3.74
CA ASN A 76 16.07 -6.90 2.83
C ASN A 76 17.45 -6.70 2.21
N SER A 77 17.91 -7.68 1.43
CA SER A 77 19.26 -7.66 0.85
C SER A 77 19.54 -6.44 -0.03
N TYR A 78 18.52 -5.90 -0.70
CA TYR A 78 18.64 -4.67 -1.47
C TYR A 78 18.67 -3.44 -0.55
N SER A 79 17.72 -3.28 0.36
CA SER A 79 17.66 -2.10 1.24
C SER A 79 18.88 -1.99 2.16
N CYS A 80 19.34 -3.08 2.78
CA CYS A 80 20.59 -3.09 3.56
C CYS A 80 21.81 -2.74 2.69
N GLY A 81 21.86 -3.25 1.46
CA GLY A 81 22.96 -2.96 0.54
C GLY A 81 23.01 -1.47 0.17
N CYS A 82 21.84 -0.85 -0.02
CA CYS A 82 21.69 0.54 -0.40
C CYS A 82 22.13 1.46 0.75
N GLU A 83 21.79 1.09 1.99
CA GLU A 83 22.23 1.81 3.17
C GLU A 83 23.76 1.80 3.32
N ILE A 84 24.41 0.65 3.06
CA ILE A 84 25.86 0.50 3.24
C ILE A 84 26.65 1.14 2.09
N ARG A 85 26.18 0.99 0.84
CA ARG A 85 26.98 1.28 -0.37
C ARG A 85 26.40 2.38 -1.26
N GLY A 86 25.18 2.83 -1.01
CA GLY A 86 24.44 3.66 -1.96
C GLY A 86 23.94 2.83 -3.14
N GLU A 87 24.11 3.34 -4.36
CA GLU A 87 23.64 2.64 -5.56
C GLU A 87 24.23 1.23 -5.68
N ILE A 88 23.36 0.22 -5.80
CA ILE A 88 23.75 -1.17 -5.99
C ILE A 88 23.57 -1.56 -7.46
N ALA A 89 24.61 -2.13 -8.06
CA ALA A 89 24.54 -2.74 -9.39
C ALA A 89 24.29 -4.26 -9.32
N GLY A 90 23.78 -4.82 -10.42
CA GLY A 90 23.60 -6.26 -10.60
C GLY A 90 22.15 -6.73 -10.44
N SER A 91 21.93 -8.04 -10.53
CA SER A 91 20.58 -8.63 -10.63
C SER A 91 19.69 -8.39 -9.40
N ILE A 92 20.27 -8.03 -8.25
CA ILE A 92 19.49 -7.64 -7.06
C ILE A 92 18.76 -6.31 -7.29
N ASN A 93 19.36 -5.38 -8.04
CA ASN A 93 18.71 -4.13 -8.43
C ASN A 93 17.59 -4.39 -9.44
N ASP A 94 17.81 -5.28 -10.41
CA ASP A 94 16.77 -5.67 -11.38
C ASP A 94 15.57 -6.34 -10.69
N ALA A 95 15.82 -7.17 -9.66
CA ALA A 95 14.76 -7.79 -8.85
C ALA A 95 14.02 -6.78 -7.98
N ALA A 96 14.72 -5.78 -7.42
CA ALA A 96 14.06 -4.68 -6.70
C ALA A 96 13.20 -3.84 -7.66
N LEU A 97 13.70 -3.49 -8.85
CA LEU A 97 12.93 -2.78 -9.87
C LEU A 97 11.68 -3.54 -10.31
N HIS A 98 11.80 -4.85 -10.50
CA HIS A 98 10.66 -5.72 -10.79
C HIS A 98 9.54 -5.59 -9.74
N ASP A 99 9.90 -5.65 -8.46
CA ASP A 99 8.93 -5.52 -7.37
C ASP A 99 8.33 -4.11 -7.29
N ILE A 100 9.14 -3.08 -7.55
CA ILE A 100 8.68 -1.69 -7.60
C ILE A 100 7.64 -1.51 -8.72
N CYS A 101 7.79 -2.17 -9.89
CA CYS A 101 6.77 -2.17 -10.92
C CYS A 101 5.46 -2.81 -10.45
N ILE A 102 5.52 -3.90 -9.67
CA ILE A 102 4.32 -4.52 -9.08
C ILE A 102 3.66 -3.57 -8.08
N PHE A 103 4.44 -2.92 -7.20
CA PHE A 103 3.91 -1.89 -6.30
C PHE A 103 3.24 -0.75 -7.07
N LYS A 104 3.78 -0.35 -8.24
CA LYS A 104 3.15 0.68 -9.06
C LYS A 104 1.76 0.28 -9.55
N GLU A 105 1.55 -0.99 -9.90
CA GLU A 105 0.21 -1.49 -10.24
C GLU A 105 -0.79 -1.34 -9.09
N PHE A 106 -0.34 -1.58 -7.85
CA PHE A 106 -1.17 -1.38 -6.66
C PHE A 106 -1.46 0.10 -6.39
N TYR A 107 -0.50 0.98 -6.64
CA TYR A 107 -0.69 2.43 -6.49
C TYR A 107 -1.66 2.99 -7.53
N ASP A 108 -1.58 2.50 -8.76
CA ASP A 108 -2.34 3.02 -9.90
C ASP A 108 -3.69 2.32 -10.09
N PHE A 109 -4.04 1.40 -9.19
CA PHE A 109 -5.31 0.71 -9.24
C PHE A 109 -6.48 1.69 -9.12
N ASP A 110 -7.39 1.67 -10.10
CA ASP A 110 -8.62 2.45 -10.07
C ASP A 110 -9.67 1.74 -9.20
N PHE A 111 -9.95 2.31 -8.03
CA PHE A 111 -10.94 1.77 -7.09
C PHE A 111 -12.39 2.09 -7.49
N ALA A 112 -12.64 2.98 -8.45
CA ALA A 112 -14.00 3.41 -8.78
C ALA A 112 -14.94 2.25 -9.19
N PRO A 113 -14.54 1.31 -10.06
CA PRO A 113 -15.38 0.16 -10.40
C PRO A 113 -15.68 -0.74 -9.19
N MET A 114 -14.68 -0.94 -8.33
CA MET A 114 -14.81 -1.79 -7.14
C MET A 114 -15.78 -1.19 -6.13
N MET A 115 -15.70 0.12 -5.87
CA MET A 115 -16.67 0.84 -5.04
C MET A 115 -18.09 0.74 -5.60
N GLU A 116 -18.25 0.85 -6.93
CA GLU A 116 -19.55 0.77 -7.58
C GLU A 116 -20.18 -0.62 -7.49
N ILE A 117 -19.40 -1.67 -7.75
CA ILE A 117 -19.89 -3.06 -7.74
C ILE A 117 -20.21 -3.51 -6.31
N LEU A 118 -19.28 -3.30 -5.38
CA LEU A 118 -19.44 -3.72 -3.98
C LEU A 118 -20.36 -2.79 -3.17
N LYS A 119 -20.79 -1.65 -3.74
CA LYS A 119 -21.63 -0.63 -3.07
C LYS A 119 -20.97 -0.07 -1.81
N VAL A 120 -19.66 0.21 -1.90
CA VAL A 120 -18.84 0.78 -0.81
C VAL A 120 -18.26 2.14 -1.23
N PRO A 121 -19.08 3.20 -1.37
CA PRO A 121 -18.57 4.54 -1.72
C PRO A 121 -17.69 5.16 -0.62
N GLU A 122 -17.75 4.67 0.61
CA GLU A 122 -17.03 5.18 1.79
C GLU A 122 -15.51 5.05 1.67
N PHE A 123 -15.01 4.18 0.79
CA PHE A 123 -13.56 4.10 0.51
C PHE A 123 -13.00 5.46 0.03
N SER A 124 -13.82 6.28 -0.65
CA SER A 124 -13.41 7.64 -1.06
C SER A 124 -13.00 8.55 0.11
N LEU A 125 -13.44 8.25 1.35
CA LEU A 125 -13.03 8.99 2.54
C LEU A 125 -11.54 8.81 2.86
N ILE A 126 -10.95 7.68 2.49
CA ILE A 126 -9.55 7.36 2.79
C ILE A 126 -8.59 7.72 1.64
N GLU A 127 -9.11 8.12 0.47
CA GLU A 127 -8.29 8.61 -0.65
C GLU A 127 -7.74 10.02 -0.40
N ASN A 128 -8.42 10.80 0.44
CA ASN A 128 -8.01 12.15 0.86
C ASN A 128 -8.21 12.35 2.37
N TYR A 129 -7.71 11.40 3.15
CA TYR A 129 -7.92 11.36 4.59
C TYR A 129 -7.27 12.56 5.30
N ALA A 130 -8.09 13.31 6.03
CA ALA A 130 -7.62 14.37 6.90
C ALA A 130 -7.44 13.82 8.33
N SER A 131 -6.19 13.70 8.77
CA SER A 131 -5.92 13.25 10.14
C SER A 131 -6.43 14.25 11.17
N SER A 132 -7.17 13.75 12.17
CA SER A 132 -7.64 14.54 13.31
C SER A 132 -6.59 14.65 14.43
N MET A 133 -5.56 13.80 14.40
CA MET A 133 -4.49 13.78 15.39
C MET A 133 -3.27 14.56 14.92
N GLN A 134 -2.78 15.46 15.78
CA GLN A 134 -1.52 16.17 15.53
C GLN A 134 -0.28 15.30 15.80
N GLU A 135 -0.44 14.12 16.40
CA GLU A 135 0.68 13.28 16.87
C GLU A 135 0.40 11.78 16.62
N SER A 136 1.37 11.09 16.01
CA SER A 136 1.39 9.64 15.87
C SER A 136 1.84 8.98 17.17
N LYS A 137 1.34 7.76 17.44
CA LYS A 137 1.73 6.95 18.61
C LYS A 137 3.01 6.17 18.40
N VAL A 138 3.36 5.86 17.14
CA VAL A 138 4.49 4.98 16.79
C VAL A 138 5.62 5.76 16.14
N TYR A 139 5.30 6.59 15.15
CA TYR A 139 6.29 7.38 14.44
C TYR A 139 6.38 8.80 14.98
N ASN A 140 7.58 9.36 14.94
CA ASN A 140 7.70 10.81 15.10
C ASN A 140 7.21 11.51 13.83
N LYS A 141 6.87 12.80 13.96
CA LYS A 141 6.35 13.63 12.86
C LYS A 141 7.20 13.58 11.58
N ARG A 142 8.52 13.43 11.72
CA ARG A 142 9.45 13.41 10.57
C ARG A 142 9.34 12.10 9.78
N ILE A 143 9.27 10.94 10.43
CA ILE A 143 9.14 9.65 9.75
C ILE A 143 7.80 9.58 9.03
N CYS A 144 6.71 9.95 9.73
CA CYS A 144 5.39 10.02 9.13
C CYS A 144 5.36 10.93 7.89
N ALA A 145 5.91 12.14 8.00
CA ALA A 145 5.98 13.07 6.87
C ALA A 145 6.76 12.48 5.68
N ARG A 146 7.85 11.73 5.92
CA ARG A 146 8.60 11.08 4.84
C ARG A 146 7.82 9.96 4.16
N ILE A 147 7.04 9.19 4.91
CA ILE A 147 6.19 8.13 4.33
C ILE A 147 5.08 8.76 3.49
N CYS A 148 4.41 9.80 3.99
CA CYS A 148 3.35 10.50 3.25
C CYS A 148 3.91 11.20 2.00
N GLU A 149 5.06 11.89 2.11
CA GLU A 149 5.74 12.50 0.95
C GLU A 149 6.18 11.45 -0.08
N LEU A 150 6.61 10.26 0.36
CA LEU A 150 6.99 9.18 -0.54
C LEU A 150 5.77 8.63 -1.29
N ALA A 151 4.65 8.42 -0.58
CA ALA A 151 3.39 7.98 -1.18
C ALA A 151 2.93 8.92 -2.30
N GLU A 152 2.96 10.24 -2.04
CA GLU A 152 2.61 11.25 -3.06
C GLU A 152 3.55 11.23 -4.27
N LYS A 153 4.86 11.15 -4.04
CA LYS A 153 5.86 11.11 -5.13
C LYS A 153 5.75 9.86 -5.98
N PHE A 154 5.57 8.71 -5.34
CA PHE A 154 5.50 7.43 -6.03
C PHE A 154 4.23 7.32 -6.88
N CYS A 155 3.13 7.92 -6.44
CA CYS A 155 1.93 8.09 -7.25
C CYS A 155 2.18 9.00 -8.47
N ALA A 156 2.88 10.14 -8.28
CA ALA A 156 3.16 11.11 -9.34
C ALA A 156 4.19 10.64 -10.38
N ASP A 157 5.08 9.72 -10.02
CA ASP A 157 6.09 9.19 -10.93
C ASP A 157 5.44 8.23 -11.95
N GLY A 158 5.23 8.73 -13.17
CA GLY A 158 4.66 7.99 -14.29
C GLY A 158 5.62 7.00 -14.96
N THR A 159 6.47 6.30 -14.20
CA THR A 159 7.31 5.23 -14.73
C THR A 159 6.44 4.04 -15.13
N ALA A 160 6.06 4.03 -16.42
CA ALA A 160 5.54 2.89 -17.17
C ALA A 160 6.67 2.02 -17.72
#